data_AF-A0A484F7K5-F1
#
_entry.id   AF-A0A484F7K5-F1
#
_cell.length_a   1.000
_cell.length_b   1.000
_cell.length_c   1.000
_cell.angle_alpha   90.00
_cell.angle_beta   90.00
_cell.angle_gamma   90.00
#
_symmetry.space_group_name_H-M   'P 1'
#
loop_
_entity.id
_entity.type
_entity.pdbx_description
1 polymer ?
#
loop_
_entity_poly.entity_id
_entity_poly.type
_entity_poly.pdbx_seq_one_letter_code
_entity_poly.pdbx_strand_id
1 'polypeptide(L)'
;MNADEIRIVPGCFFIDDLPAFLQSLNDFSAKHNIKIQGFDARKIVDINHLLFSIHRARSAFENNVNEAKDIGLEVLRFSSGQRKIDKSFSMGLIQGENRSIFVFFGDSMELLENAENAFKTEFELKECADLTIEDKKPFLMKQFEIADAELAVAGDSRLKDLVMERVALVDVTR
;
A
#
# COMPACT_ATOMS: atom_id res chain seq x y z
N MET A 1 -18.40 0.50 13.60
CA MET A 1 -17.71 -0.52 12.77
C MET A 1 -16.84 -1.31 13.72
N ASN A 2 -16.86 -2.64 13.68
CA ASN A 2 -15.83 -3.42 14.38
C ASN A 2 -14.48 -2.91 13.87
N ALA A 3 -13.53 -2.71 14.77
CA ALA A 3 -12.18 -2.36 14.34
C ALA A 3 -11.64 -3.58 13.60
N ASP A 4 -11.64 -3.53 12.26
CA ASP A 4 -11.03 -4.60 11.47
C ASP A 4 -9.61 -4.84 12.03
N GLU A 5 -9.19 -6.08 12.16
CA GLU A 5 -7.80 -6.41 12.39
C GLU A 5 -7.00 -6.19 11.10
N ILE A 6 -5.68 -6.02 11.22
CA ILE A 6 -4.80 -5.81 10.07
C ILE A 6 -3.63 -6.78 10.11
N ARG A 7 -3.32 -7.31 8.92
CA ARG A 7 -2.12 -8.12 8.68
C ARG A 7 -1.37 -7.56 7.48
N ILE A 8 -0.06 -7.37 7.63
CA ILE A 8 0.81 -6.88 6.57
C ILE A 8 1.68 -8.04 6.10
N VAL A 9 1.57 -8.37 4.81
CA VAL A 9 2.18 -9.56 4.20
C VAL A 9 3.09 -9.11 3.05
N PRO A 10 4.42 -9.03 3.26
CA PRO A 10 5.36 -8.75 2.19
C PRO A 10 5.61 -9.99 1.32
N GLY A 11 5.96 -9.79 0.05
CA GLY A 11 6.39 -10.91 -0.79
C GLY A 11 6.67 -10.56 -2.25
N CYS A 12 7.25 -11.52 -2.96
CA CYS A 12 7.73 -11.40 -4.33
C CYS A 12 7.01 -12.42 -5.21
N PHE A 13 6.55 -11.98 -6.38
CA PHE A 13 5.89 -12.82 -7.36
C PHE A 13 5.89 -12.17 -8.74
N PHE A 14 5.50 -12.95 -9.75
CA PHE A 14 5.35 -12.48 -11.12
C PHE A 14 3.86 -12.44 -11.48
N ILE A 15 3.43 -11.37 -12.15
CA ILE A 15 2.07 -11.22 -12.68
C ILE A 15 2.14 -11.27 -14.20
N ASP A 16 1.63 -12.32 -14.82
CA ASP A 16 1.54 -12.43 -16.28
C ASP A 16 0.51 -11.46 -16.86
N ASP A 17 -0.68 -11.41 -16.27
CA ASP A 17 -1.82 -10.58 -16.66
C ASP A 17 -2.40 -9.92 -15.41
N LEU A 18 -2.26 -8.59 -15.33
CA LEU A 18 -2.68 -7.82 -14.16
C LEU A 18 -4.20 -7.84 -13.94
N PRO A 19 -5.06 -7.54 -14.95
CA PRO A 19 -6.50 -7.73 -14.82
C PRO A 19 -6.92 -9.11 -14.31
N ALA A 20 -6.36 -10.19 -14.86
CA ALA A 20 -6.68 -11.54 -14.42
C ALA A 20 -6.26 -11.79 -12.97
N PHE A 21 -5.06 -11.37 -12.59
CA PHE A 21 -4.57 -11.46 -11.21
C PHE A 21 -5.46 -10.69 -10.22
N LEU A 22 -5.86 -9.46 -10.57
CA LEU A 22 -6.74 -8.65 -9.71
C LEU A 22 -8.12 -9.31 -9.55
N GLN A 23 -8.63 -10.00 -10.57
CA GLN A 23 -9.84 -10.79 -10.43
C GLN A 23 -9.65 -11.96 -9.46
N SER A 24 -8.58 -12.74 -9.60
CA SER A 24 -8.25 -13.82 -8.67
C SER A 24 -8.07 -13.32 -7.23
N LEU A 25 -7.48 -12.14 -7.05
CA LEU A 25 -7.34 -11.49 -5.76
C LEU A 25 -8.71 -11.17 -5.13
N ASN A 26 -9.65 -10.64 -5.93
CA ASN A 26 -11.01 -10.35 -5.47
C ASN A 26 -11.77 -11.63 -5.10
N ASP A 27 -11.63 -12.70 -5.91
CA ASP A 27 -12.27 -13.99 -5.65
C ASP A 27 -11.73 -14.62 -4.35
N PHE A 28 -10.41 -14.52 -4.13
CA PHE A 28 -9.78 -14.95 -2.88
C PHE A 28 -10.28 -14.14 -1.68
N SER A 29 -10.31 -12.80 -1.79
CA SER A 29 -10.86 -11.91 -0.75
C SER A 29 -12.29 -12.29 -0.37
N ALA A 30 -13.16 -12.52 -1.36
CA ALA A 30 -14.54 -12.93 -1.13
C ALA A 30 -14.65 -14.32 -0.47
N LYS A 31 -13.89 -15.30 -0.96
CA LYS A 31 -13.83 -16.67 -0.42
C LYS A 31 -13.40 -16.70 1.05
N HIS A 32 -12.46 -15.85 1.44
CA HIS A 32 -11.91 -15.80 2.78
C HIS A 32 -12.58 -14.73 3.68
N ASN A 33 -13.57 -14.00 3.17
CA ASN A 33 -14.24 -12.89 3.88
C ASN A 33 -13.25 -11.86 4.45
N ILE A 34 -12.25 -11.49 3.66
CA ILE A 34 -11.26 -10.46 3.99
C ILE A 34 -11.16 -9.44 2.86
N LYS A 35 -10.67 -8.24 3.15
CA LYS A 35 -10.27 -7.29 2.10
C LYS A 35 -8.76 -7.32 1.95
N ILE A 36 -8.27 -7.25 0.72
CA ILE A 36 -6.84 -7.22 0.42
C ILE A 36 -6.52 -6.01 -0.44
N GLN A 37 -5.51 -5.23 -0.05
CA GLN A 37 -4.91 -4.21 -0.89
C GLN A 37 -3.44 -4.52 -1.13
N GLY A 38 -3.06 -4.68 -2.40
CA GLY A 38 -1.67 -4.84 -2.82
C GLY A 38 -1.00 -3.50 -3.13
N PHE A 39 0.26 -3.38 -2.73
CA PHE A 39 1.12 -2.23 -2.96
C PHE A 39 2.43 -2.66 -3.64
N ASP A 40 2.96 -1.81 -4.50
CA ASP A 40 4.36 -1.90 -4.94
C ASP A 40 5.28 -1.46 -3.78
N ALA A 41 6.01 -2.41 -3.21
CA ALA A 41 6.88 -2.19 -2.05
C ALA A 41 7.98 -1.16 -2.30
N ARG A 42 8.33 -0.91 -3.57
CA ARG A 42 9.33 0.11 -3.95
C ARG A 42 8.83 1.54 -3.72
N LYS A 43 7.50 1.72 -3.61
CA LYS A 43 6.85 3.02 -3.40
C LYS A 43 6.41 3.24 -1.94
N ILE A 44 6.65 2.26 -1.07
CA ILE A 44 6.43 2.35 0.37
C ILE A 44 7.77 2.55 1.06
N VAL A 45 7.92 3.64 1.81
CA VAL A 45 9.19 3.99 2.48
C VAL A 45 9.52 2.95 3.55
N ASP A 46 8.61 2.77 4.50
CA ASP A 46 8.73 1.83 5.61
C ASP A 46 7.34 1.45 6.15
N ILE A 47 7.32 0.69 7.25
CA ILE A 47 6.08 0.28 7.90
C ILE A 47 5.28 1.47 8.46
N ASN A 48 5.96 2.54 8.90
CA ASN A 48 5.29 3.71 9.48
C ASN A 48 4.50 4.48 8.42
N HIS A 49 4.98 4.52 7.17
CA HIS A 49 4.23 5.02 6.03
C HIS A 49 2.88 4.30 5.93
N LEU A 50 2.86 2.96 5.88
CA LEU A 50 1.61 2.20 5.76
C LEU A 50 0.71 2.36 6.98
N LEU A 51 1.24 2.25 8.20
CA LEU A 51 0.46 2.39 9.42
C LEU A 51 -0.17 3.78 9.54
N PHE A 52 0.55 4.84 9.15
CA PHE A 52 0.01 6.18 9.10
C PHE A 52 -1.13 6.29 8.08
N SER A 53 -0.94 5.77 6.86
CA SER A 53 -2.00 5.77 5.83
C SER A 53 -3.24 4.97 6.25
N ILE A 54 -3.05 3.83 6.92
CA ILE A 54 -4.11 3.01 7.51
C ILE A 54 -4.89 3.81 8.54
N HIS A 55 -4.20 4.46 9.47
CA HIS A 55 -4.83 5.27 10.50
C HIS A 55 -5.66 6.41 9.89
N ARG A 56 -5.11 7.12 8.90
CA ARG A 56 -5.81 8.18 8.18
C ARG A 56 -7.04 7.67 7.43
N ALA A 57 -6.92 6.56 6.71
CA ALA A 57 -8.04 5.96 5.99
C ALA A 57 -9.18 5.54 6.93
N ARG A 58 -8.86 4.90 8.07
CA ARG A 58 -9.85 4.55 9.10
C ARG A 58 -10.57 5.77 9.63
N SER A 59 -9.81 6.80 10.00
CA SER A 59 -10.39 8.05 10.48
C SER A 59 -11.32 8.68 9.43
N ALA A 60 -10.96 8.64 8.14
CA ALA A 60 -11.81 9.15 7.07
C ALA A 60 -13.14 8.37 6.96
N PHE A 61 -13.10 7.04 7.04
CA PHE A 61 -14.29 6.18 7.05
C PHE A 61 -15.16 6.39 8.29
N GLU A 62 -14.57 6.47 9.47
CA GLU A 62 -15.28 6.71 10.73
C GLU A 62 -16.03 8.06 10.72
N ASN A 63 -15.44 9.06 10.08
CA ASN A 63 -16.02 10.39 9.95
C ASN A 63 -16.89 10.57 8.68
N ASN A 64 -17.05 9.53 7.84
CA ASN A 64 -17.76 9.58 6.56
C ASN A 64 -17.25 10.69 5.61
N VAL A 65 -15.93 10.94 5.63
CA VAL A 65 -15.24 11.88 4.74
C VAL A 65 -14.27 11.16 3.79
N ASN A 66 -14.38 9.84 3.70
CA ASN A 66 -13.61 9.04 2.76
C ASN A 66 -14.02 9.32 1.31
N GLU A 67 -13.05 9.29 0.40
CA GLU A 67 -13.28 9.48 -1.04
C GLU A 67 -13.36 8.16 -1.79
N ALA A 68 -12.64 7.13 -1.33
CA ALA A 68 -12.67 5.81 -1.95
C ALA A 68 -13.86 4.97 -1.47
N LYS A 69 -14.28 4.03 -2.33
CA LYS A 69 -15.41 3.11 -2.12
C LYS A 69 -15.15 2.04 -1.05
N ASP A 70 -13.89 1.77 -0.73
CA ASP A 70 -13.50 0.76 0.26
C ASP A 70 -12.20 1.17 0.97
N ILE A 71 -11.99 0.58 2.14
CA ILE A 71 -10.86 0.90 3.02
C ILE A 71 -9.50 0.63 2.37
N GLY A 72 -9.38 -0.43 1.55
CA GLY A 72 -8.12 -0.77 0.87
C GLY A 72 -7.70 0.33 -0.11
N LEU A 73 -8.64 0.78 -0.95
CA LEU A 73 -8.42 1.88 -1.87
C LEU A 73 -8.17 3.22 -1.18
N GLU A 74 -8.76 3.44 0.00
CA GLU A 74 -8.49 4.64 0.78
C GLU A 74 -7.09 4.63 1.40
N VAL A 75 -6.61 3.47 1.86
CA VAL A 75 -5.20 3.32 2.28
C VAL A 75 -4.26 3.52 1.09
N LEU A 76 -4.62 3.03 -0.10
CA LEU A 76 -3.88 3.29 -1.35
C LEU A 76 -3.80 4.80 -1.63
N ARG A 77 -4.91 5.51 -1.46
CA ARG A 77 -5.01 6.96 -1.63
C ARG A 77 -4.08 7.69 -0.68
N PHE A 78 -4.20 7.47 0.63
CA PHE A 78 -3.34 8.11 1.62
C PHE A 78 -1.85 7.80 1.39
N SER A 79 -1.53 6.54 1.11
CA SER A 79 -0.14 6.12 0.84
C SER A 79 0.44 6.78 -0.41
N SER A 80 -0.39 7.19 -1.37
CA SER A 80 0.10 7.87 -2.57
C SER A 80 0.46 9.35 -2.34
N GLY A 81 0.07 9.95 -1.21
CA GLY A 81 0.16 11.40 -1.02
C GLY A 81 -0.79 12.20 -1.94
N GLN A 82 -1.76 11.54 -2.57
CA GLN A 82 -2.70 12.15 -3.51
C GLN A 82 -4.09 12.30 -2.90
N ARG A 83 -4.79 13.36 -3.31
CA ARG A 83 -6.19 13.60 -2.93
C ARG A 83 -7.19 12.76 -3.71
N LYS A 84 -6.87 12.48 -4.98
CA LYS A 84 -7.77 11.79 -5.91
C LYS A 84 -7.30 10.36 -6.13
N ILE A 85 -8.24 9.42 -6.02
CA ILE A 85 -7.98 7.99 -6.17
C ILE A 85 -7.38 7.62 -7.54
N ASP A 86 -7.77 8.31 -8.62
CA ASP A 86 -7.29 8.01 -9.97
C ASP A 86 -5.76 8.13 -10.11
N LYS A 87 -5.14 8.99 -9.30
CA LYS A 87 -3.68 9.16 -9.27
C LYS A 87 -2.96 8.19 -8.33
N SER A 88 -3.71 7.46 -7.50
CA SER A 88 -3.16 6.59 -6.47
C SER A 88 -2.92 5.16 -6.96
N PHE A 89 -3.55 4.75 -8.07
CA PHE A 89 -3.35 3.41 -8.65
C PHE A 89 -1.90 3.13 -9.04
N SER A 90 -1.07 4.16 -9.26
CA SER A 90 0.36 4.00 -9.49
C SER A 90 1.10 3.40 -8.30
N MET A 91 0.54 3.44 -7.08
CA MET A 91 1.07 2.76 -5.89
C MET A 91 0.84 1.25 -5.89
N GLY A 92 -0.10 0.77 -6.72
CA GLY A 92 -0.51 -0.64 -6.75
C GLY A 92 0.49 -1.55 -7.48
N LEU A 93 0.08 -2.81 -7.61
CA LEU A 93 0.80 -3.85 -8.33
C LEU A 93 0.92 -3.55 -9.83
N ILE A 94 1.93 -4.12 -10.47
CA ILE A 94 2.17 -3.97 -11.91
C ILE A 94 2.16 -5.33 -12.60
N GLN A 95 1.95 -5.36 -13.92
CA GLN A 95 2.26 -6.56 -14.68
C GLN A 95 3.79 -6.80 -14.69
N GLY A 96 4.22 -8.05 -14.57
CA GLY A 96 5.62 -8.46 -14.46
C GLY A 96 6.07 -8.71 -13.02
N GLU A 97 7.34 -8.44 -12.74
CA GLU A 97 7.93 -8.67 -11.41
C GLU A 97 7.43 -7.68 -10.37
N ASN A 98 6.91 -8.22 -9.26
CA ASN A 98 6.42 -7.44 -8.13
C ASN A 98 7.22 -7.78 -6.88
N ARG A 99 7.79 -6.73 -6.27
CA ARG A 99 8.07 -6.70 -4.84
C ARG A 99 6.87 -6.02 -4.21
N SER A 100 6.14 -6.75 -3.38
CA SER A 100 4.82 -6.34 -2.93
C SER A 100 4.71 -6.28 -1.41
N ILE A 101 3.79 -5.43 -0.96
CA ILE A 101 3.24 -5.49 0.38
C ILE A 101 1.74 -5.59 0.23
N PHE A 102 1.13 -6.62 0.81
CA PHE A 102 -0.31 -6.73 0.92
C PHE A 102 -0.75 -6.31 2.32
N VAL A 103 -1.85 -5.56 2.39
CA VAL A 103 -2.54 -5.25 3.64
C VAL A 103 -3.87 -5.97 3.63
N PHE A 104 -4.06 -6.88 4.59
CA PHE A 104 -5.31 -7.60 4.78
C PHE A 104 -6.12 -6.93 5.89
N PHE A 105 -7.43 -6.87 5.70
CA PHE A 105 -8.39 -6.38 6.68
C PHE A 105 -9.44 -7.47 6.92
N GLY A 106 -9.76 -7.76 8.18
CA GLY A 106 -10.72 -8.81 8.54
C GLY A 106 -11.16 -8.71 9.99
N ASP A 107 -12.17 -9.49 10.38
CA ASP A 107 -12.81 -9.34 11.71
C ASP A 107 -11.99 -9.92 12.88
N SER A 108 -10.93 -10.68 12.62
CA SER A 108 -10.07 -11.25 13.66
C SER A 108 -8.66 -11.57 13.14
N MET A 109 -7.68 -11.58 14.05
CA MET A 109 -6.31 -11.98 13.71
C MET A 109 -6.21 -13.45 13.24
N GLU A 110 -6.99 -14.35 13.84
CA GLU A 110 -7.03 -15.76 13.44
C GLU A 110 -7.51 -15.93 11.98
N LEU A 111 -8.53 -15.19 11.57
CA LEU A 111 -9.01 -15.17 10.18
C LEU A 111 -7.88 -14.72 9.23
N LEU A 112 -7.16 -13.66 9.60
CA LEU A 112 -6.09 -13.08 8.79
C LEU A 112 -4.86 -13.99 8.69
N GLU A 113 -4.50 -14.68 9.77
CA GLU A 113 -3.41 -15.66 9.78
C GLU A 113 -3.73 -16.87 8.88
N ASN A 114 -4.96 -17.38 8.95
CA ASN A 114 -5.42 -18.46 8.08
C ASN A 114 -5.42 -18.02 6.60
N ALA A 115 -5.89 -16.80 6.32
CA ALA A 115 -5.89 -16.25 4.98
C ALA A 115 -4.46 -16.00 4.45
N GLU A 116 -3.52 -15.53 5.27
CA GLU A 116 -2.12 -15.38 4.89
C GLU A 116 -1.49 -16.70 4.44
N ASN A 117 -1.71 -17.78 5.19
CA ASN A 117 -1.18 -19.10 4.85
C ASN A 117 -1.75 -19.63 3.53
N ALA A 118 -3.06 -19.47 3.31
CA ALA A 118 -3.71 -19.83 2.05
C ALA A 118 -3.20 -18.95 0.90
N PHE A 119 -3.07 -17.65 1.12
CA PHE A 119 -2.62 -16.68 0.12
C PHE A 119 -1.20 -16.98 -0.38
N LYS A 120 -0.26 -17.25 0.55
CA LYS A 120 1.11 -17.61 0.20
C LYS A 120 1.19 -18.84 -0.70
N THR A 121 0.32 -19.82 -0.45
CA THR A 121 0.26 -21.05 -1.24
C THR A 121 -0.39 -20.82 -2.60
N GLU A 122 -1.55 -20.17 -2.62
CA GLU A 122 -2.38 -19.99 -3.82
C GLU A 122 -1.74 -19.05 -4.85
N PHE A 123 -1.04 -18.00 -4.39
CA PHE A 123 -0.37 -17.03 -5.25
C PHE A 123 1.14 -17.25 -5.36
N GLU A 124 1.65 -18.40 -4.88
CA GLU A 124 3.06 -18.76 -4.85
C GLU A 124 3.97 -17.61 -4.33
N LEU A 125 3.52 -16.93 -3.28
CA LEU A 125 4.16 -15.73 -2.77
C LEU A 125 5.49 -16.11 -2.09
N LYS A 126 6.60 -15.59 -2.61
CA LYS A 126 7.95 -15.87 -2.11
C LYS A 126 8.43 -14.78 -1.16
N GLU A 127 9.31 -15.14 -0.24
CA GLU A 127 10.03 -14.13 0.56
C GLU A 127 10.93 -13.29 -0.35
N CYS A 128 11.04 -12.00 -0.04
CA CYS A 128 11.92 -11.06 -0.71
C CYS A 128 13.08 -10.66 0.20
N ALA A 129 14.22 -10.33 -0.38
CA ALA A 129 15.19 -9.48 0.30
C ALA A 129 14.57 -8.09 0.57
N ASP A 130 14.83 -7.55 1.75
CA ASP A 130 14.43 -6.20 2.11
C ASP A 130 15.03 -5.17 1.14
N LEU A 131 14.23 -4.17 0.81
CA LEU A 131 14.65 -3.03 -0.01
C LEU A 131 15.20 -1.93 0.89
N THR A 132 16.42 -1.48 0.61
CA THR A 132 16.99 -0.30 1.26
C THR A 132 16.31 0.97 0.76
N ILE A 133 16.52 2.09 1.45
CA ILE A 133 16.02 3.38 0.98
C ILE A 133 16.61 3.77 -0.39
N GLU A 134 17.87 3.40 -0.65
CA GLU A 134 18.53 3.65 -1.93
C GLU A 134 17.90 2.85 -3.08
N ASP A 135 17.53 1.59 -2.84
CA ASP A 135 16.82 0.77 -3.84
C ASP A 135 15.46 1.39 -4.23
N LYS A 136 14.81 2.04 -3.25
CA LYS A 136 13.49 2.66 -3.40
C LYS A 136 13.55 4.08 -3.96
N LYS A 137 14.69 4.78 -3.80
CA LYS A 137 14.88 6.19 -4.14
C LYS A 137 14.29 6.61 -5.49
N PRO A 138 14.61 5.98 -6.64
CA PRO A 138 14.07 6.41 -7.93
C PRO A 138 12.55 6.25 -8.04
N PHE A 139 11.98 5.23 -7.39
CA PHE A 139 10.54 4.99 -7.38
C PHE A 139 9.80 6.00 -6.51
N LEU A 140 10.35 6.28 -5.31
CA LEU A 140 9.80 7.26 -4.38
C LEU A 140 9.86 8.67 -4.97
N MET A 141 11.01 9.10 -5.49
CA MET A 141 11.15 10.43 -6.07
C MET A 141 10.16 10.66 -7.22
N LYS A 142 10.03 9.68 -8.11
CA LYS A 142 9.05 9.74 -9.20
C LYS A 142 7.60 9.76 -8.71
N GLN A 143 7.26 8.93 -7.74
CA GLN A 143 5.90 8.80 -7.24
C GLN A 143 5.41 10.03 -6.47
N PHE A 144 6.31 10.65 -5.70
CA PHE A 144 6.00 11.80 -4.85
C PHE A 144 6.42 13.14 -5.45
N GLU A 145 6.80 13.13 -6.74
CA GLU A 145 7.22 14.31 -7.50
C GLU A 145 8.36 15.09 -6.81
N ILE A 146 9.27 14.38 -6.13
CA ILE A 146 10.42 14.96 -5.43
C ILE A 146 11.55 15.15 -6.45
N ALA A 147 11.88 16.41 -6.74
CA ALA A 147 12.95 16.74 -7.67
C ALA A 147 14.35 16.50 -7.07
N ASP A 148 15.35 16.20 -7.90
CA ASP A 148 16.73 16.06 -7.43
C ASP A 148 17.23 17.31 -6.69
N ALA A 149 16.85 18.50 -7.16
CA ALA A 149 17.19 19.77 -6.51
C ALA A 149 16.54 19.93 -5.14
N GLU A 150 15.30 19.45 -4.96
CA GLU A 150 14.60 19.46 -3.67
C GLU A 150 15.31 18.55 -2.68
N LEU A 151 15.65 17.33 -3.10
CA LEU A 151 16.36 16.37 -2.26
C LEU A 151 17.79 16.85 -1.94
N ALA A 152 18.49 17.47 -2.89
CA ALA A 152 19.82 18.02 -2.66
C ALA A 152 19.83 19.14 -1.59
N VAL A 153 18.77 19.96 -1.55
CA VAL A 153 18.61 21.02 -0.53
C VAL A 153 18.24 20.43 0.83
N ALA A 154 17.35 19.45 0.88
CA ALA A 154 16.95 18.80 2.12
C ALA A 154 18.07 17.90 2.70
N GLY A 155 18.90 17.33 1.83
CA GLY A 155 19.85 16.26 2.12
C GLY A 155 19.27 14.89 1.81
N ASP A 156 20.07 14.01 1.18
CA ASP A 156 19.63 12.67 0.73
C ASP A 156 18.98 11.82 1.83
N SER A 157 19.44 11.98 3.08
CA SER A 157 18.88 11.29 4.24
C SER A 157 17.44 11.68 4.60
N ARG A 158 16.93 12.79 4.02
CA ARG A 158 15.58 13.33 4.28
C ARG A 158 14.53 12.85 3.29
N LEU A 159 14.87 11.96 2.34
CA LEU A 159 13.89 11.43 1.39
C LEU A 159 12.65 10.84 2.08
N LYS A 160 12.87 10.09 3.17
CA LYS A 160 11.78 9.53 3.99
C LYS A 160 10.86 10.63 4.51
N ASP A 161 11.42 11.71 5.03
CA ASP A 161 10.64 12.79 5.64
C ASP A 161 9.83 13.54 4.58
N LEU A 162 10.41 13.82 3.42
CA LEU A 162 9.70 14.45 2.30
C LEU A 162 8.50 13.61 1.85
N VAL A 163 8.68 12.29 1.74
CA VAL A 163 7.56 11.38 1.40
C VAL A 163 6.49 11.40 2.50
N MET A 164 6.89 11.28 3.76
CA MET A 164 5.94 11.30 4.89
C MET A 164 5.21 12.63 5.00
N GLU A 165 5.84 13.75 4.67
CA GLU A 165 5.20 15.06 4.58
C GLU A 165 4.09 15.06 3.52
N ARG A 166 4.36 14.58 2.30
CA ARG A 166 3.32 14.48 1.25
C ARG A 166 2.14 13.63 1.68
N VAL A 167 2.40 12.50 2.34
CA VAL A 167 1.38 11.60 2.89
C VAL A 167 0.58 12.28 4.01
N ALA A 168 1.23 13.04 4.89
CA ALA A 168 0.56 13.76 5.98
C ALA A 168 -0.31 14.94 5.49
N LEU A 169 0.06 15.56 4.38
CA LEU A 169 -0.59 16.77 3.86
C LEU A 169 -1.78 16.52 2.93
N VAL A 170 -2.15 15.26 2.65
CA VAL A 170 -3.23 14.88 1.73
C VAL A 170 -4.50 15.71 1.97
N ASP A 171 -4.93 15.86 3.22
CA ASP A 171 -6.16 16.59 3.61
C ASP A 171 -5.91 17.96 4.27
N VAL A 172 -4.65 18.43 4.35
CA VAL A 172 -4.31 19.62 5.16
C VAL A 172 -4.52 20.94 4.41
N THR A 173 -4.54 20.93 3.08
CA THR A 173 -4.65 22.16 2.28
C THR A 173 -6.10 22.54 1.95
N ARG A 174 -6.56 23.64 2.56
CA ARG A 174 -7.83 24.35 2.28
C ARG A 174 -7.78 25.14 0.98
#